data_AF-A0A4Y7I8W5-F1
#
_entry.id   AF-A0A4Y7I8W5-F1
#
_cell.length_a   1.000
_cell.length_b   1.000
_cell.length_c   1.000
_cell.angle_alpha   90.00
_cell.angle_beta   90.00
_cell.angle_gamma   90.00
#
_symmetry.space_group_name_H-M   'P 1'
#
loop_
_entity.id
_entity.type
_entity.pdbx_description
1 polymer ?
#
loop_
_entity_poly.entity_id
_entity_poly.type
_entity_poly.pdbx_seq_one_letter_code
_entity_poly.pdbx_strand_id
1 'polypeptide(L)'
;MADVVRKFFTASMLMWIVPILILYGFNNNLFPGASQLSSHSLTILSGLIAVISVNIVIAFYIYMAMKEPSNKHEPDPTFLAEAKASIKQQHSSSETEDPSQAREKHD
;
A
#
# COMPACT_ATOMS: atom_id res chain seq x y z
N MET A 1 -1.37 -10.12 -8.10
CA MET A 1 -1.34 -9.56 -9.49
C MET A 1 -2.70 -9.08 -9.94
N ALA A 2 -3.72 -9.95 -10.07
CA ALA A 2 -5.04 -9.55 -10.61
C ALA A 2 -5.71 -8.39 -9.84
N ASP A 3 -5.60 -8.37 -8.51
CA ASP A 3 -6.22 -7.33 -7.68
C ASP A 3 -5.56 -5.95 -7.84
N VAL A 4 -4.23 -5.92 -7.99
CA VAL A 4 -3.45 -4.70 -8.23
C VAL A 4 -3.76 -4.15 -9.63
N VAL A 5 -3.82 -5.02 -10.63
CA VAL A 5 -4.20 -4.67 -12.01
C VAL A 5 -5.61 -4.09 -12.05
N ARG A 6 -6.55 -4.65 -11.28
CA ARG A 6 -7.94 -4.18 -11.22
C ARG A 6 -8.05 -2.80 -10.57
N LYS A 7 -7.31 -2.54 -9.49
CA LYS A 7 -7.24 -1.23 -8.82
C LYS A 7 -6.59 -0.17 -9.72
N PHE A 8 -5.50 -0.53 -10.39
CA PHE A 8 -4.82 0.33 -11.36
C PHE A 8 -5.73 0.69 -12.53
N PHE A 9 -6.39 -0.30 -13.13
CA PHE A 9 -7.29 -0.09 -14.26
C PHE A 9 -8.48 0.79 -13.86
N THR A 10 -9.08 0.54 -12.70
CA THR A 10 -10.19 1.35 -12.18
C THR A 10 -9.75 2.79 -11.92
N ALA A 11 -8.60 3.00 -11.30
CA ALA A 11 -8.05 4.34 -11.06
C ALA A 11 -7.73 5.08 -12.37
N SER A 12 -7.14 4.38 -13.34
CA SER A 12 -6.82 4.92 -14.67
C SER A 12 -8.08 5.35 -15.42
N MET A 13 -9.13 4.53 -15.37
CA MET A 13 -10.44 4.87 -15.94
C MET A 13 -11.03 6.12 -15.29
N LEU A 14 -11.03 6.20 -13.95
CA LEU A 14 -11.55 7.35 -13.21
C LEU A 14 -10.75 8.63 -13.46
N MET A 15 -9.43 8.53 -13.60
CA MET A 15 -8.56 9.67 -13.91
C MET A 15 -8.93 10.34 -15.24
N TRP A 16 -9.42 9.58 -16.21
CA TRP A 16 -9.88 10.12 -17.50
C TRP A 16 -11.37 10.47 -17.51
N ILE A 17 -12.21 9.61 -16.94
CA ILE A 17 -13.67 9.79 -16.99
C ILE A 17 -14.09 11.02 -16.20
N VAL A 18 -13.56 11.23 -14.99
CA VAL A 18 -14.05 12.29 -14.09
C VAL A 18 -13.80 13.70 -14.68
N PRO A 19 -12.61 14.06 -15.20
CA PRO A 19 -12.40 15.36 -15.82
C PRO A 19 -13.24 15.58 -17.08
N ILE A 20 -13.39 14.54 -17.92
CA ILE A 20 -14.22 14.60 -19.13
C ILE A 20 -15.69 14.83 -18.75
N LEU A 21 -16.18 14.13 -17.73
CA LEU A 21 -17.54 14.27 -17.24
C LEU A 21 -17.81 15.68 -16.67
N ILE A 22 -16.83 16.25 -15.97
CA ILE A 22 -16.92 17.64 -15.46
C ILE A 22 -17.01 18.63 -16.62
N LEU A 23 -16.14 18.52 -17.62
CA LEU A 23 -16.19 19.38 -18.81
C LEU A 23 -17.53 19.23 -19.55
N TYR A 24 -18.00 17.98 -19.73
CA TYR A 24 -19.28 17.70 -20.36
C TYR A 24 -20.45 18.29 -19.57
N GLY A 25 -20.40 18.23 -18.24
CA GLY A 25 -21.35 18.82 -17.32
C GLY A 25 -21.50 20.33 -17.50
N PHE A 26 -20.38 21.02 -17.56
CA PHE A 26 -20.34 22.46 -17.83
C PHE A 26 -20.79 22.80 -19.25
N ASN A 27 -20.38 22.03 -20.26
CA ASN A 27 -20.76 22.27 -21.65
C ASN A 27 -22.26 22.10 -21.93
N ASN A 28 -22.94 21.20 -21.19
CA ASN A 28 -24.38 20.95 -21.34
C ASN A 28 -25.24 21.70 -20.31
N ASN A 29 -24.67 22.67 -19.56
CA ASN A 29 -25.38 23.42 -18.53
C ASN A 29 -26.09 22.53 -17.48
N LEU A 30 -25.51 21.37 -17.16
CA LEU A 30 -26.07 20.42 -16.19
C LEU A 30 -25.99 20.93 -14.74
N PHE A 31 -25.17 21.96 -14.49
CA PHE A 31 -25.04 22.60 -13.19
C PHE A 31 -26.01 23.79 -13.07
N PRO A 32 -27.07 23.70 -12.24
CA PRO A 32 -28.00 24.80 -12.04
C PRO A 32 -27.26 26.02 -11.48
N GLY A 33 -27.36 27.16 -12.17
CA GLY A 33 -26.67 28.40 -11.83
C GLY A 33 -25.38 28.68 -12.62
N ALA A 34 -24.76 27.67 -13.25
CA ALA A 34 -23.60 27.88 -14.13
C ALA A 34 -24.00 28.56 -15.45
N SER A 35 -25.23 28.34 -15.93
CA SER A 35 -25.77 28.91 -17.18
C SER A 35 -25.96 30.44 -17.14
N GLN A 36 -25.87 31.05 -15.95
CA GLN A 36 -25.97 32.50 -15.77
C GLN A 36 -24.60 33.20 -15.91
N LEU A 37 -23.51 32.42 -15.96
CA LEU A 37 -22.16 32.92 -16.13
C LEU A 37 -21.88 33.18 -17.61
N SER A 38 -21.06 34.19 -17.91
CA SER A 38 -20.57 34.40 -19.27
C SER A 38 -19.70 33.21 -19.72
N SER A 39 -19.69 32.89 -21.02
CA SER A 39 -18.91 31.75 -21.57
C SER A 39 -17.43 31.79 -21.18
N HIS A 40 -16.87 32.99 -21.02
CA HIS A 40 -15.48 33.17 -20.62
C HIS A 40 -15.25 32.71 -19.16
N SER A 41 -16.09 33.16 -18.23
CA SER A 41 -16.02 32.76 -16.82
C SER A 41 -16.30 31.27 -16.64
N LEU A 42 -17.22 30.71 -17.44
CA LEU A 42 -17.59 29.30 -17.41
C LEU A 42 -16.41 28.41 -17.82
N THR A 43 -15.64 28.81 -18.84
CA THR A 43 -14.45 28.09 -19.30
C THR A 43 -13.34 28.10 -18.25
N ILE A 44 -13.07 29.26 -17.64
CA ILE A 44 -12.07 29.39 -16.57
C ILE A 44 -12.47 28.52 -15.37
N LEU A 45 -13.74 28.60 -14.95
CA LEU A 45 -14.26 27.84 -13.81
C LEU A 45 -14.25 26.33 -14.07
N SER A 46 -14.69 25.88 -15.25
CA SER A 46 -14.67 24.46 -15.60
C SER A 46 -13.24 23.92 -15.67
N GLY A 47 -12.30 24.71 -16.21
CA GLY A 47 -10.89 24.34 -16.24
C GLY A 47 -10.30 24.20 -14.83
N LEU A 48 -10.59 25.16 -13.94
CA LEU A 48 -10.16 25.11 -12.55
C LEU A 48 -10.71 23.86 -11.82
N ILE A 49 -12.01 23.59 -11.97
CA ILE A 49 -12.65 22.44 -11.33
C ILE A 49 -12.11 21.12 -11.90
N ALA A 50 -11.83 21.05 -13.21
CA ALA A 50 -11.22 19.88 -13.83
C ALA A 50 -9.81 19.60 -13.26
N VAL A 51 -8.99 20.64 -13.08
CA VAL A 51 -7.66 20.50 -12.46
C VAL A 51 -7.76 20.05 -11.01
N ILE A 52 -8.66 20.63 -10.22
CA ILE A 52 -8.90 20.21 -8.83
C ILE A 52 -9.35 18.74 -8.77
N SER A 53 -10.23 18.33 -9.68
CA SER A 53 -10.72 16.96 -9.77
C SER A 53 -9.59 15.95 -10.02
N VAL A 54 -8.69 16.24 -10.97
CA VAL A 54 -7.52 15.38 -11.22
C VAL A 54 -6.66 15.25 -9.96
N ASN A 55 -6.43 16.35 -9.23
CA ASN A 55 -5.64 16.32 -7.99
C ASN A 55 -6.30 15.44 -6.90
N ILE A 56 -7.63 15.49 -6.76
CA ILE A 56 -8.35 14.62 -5.83
C ILE A 56 -8.21 13.14 -6.21
N VAL A 57 -8.35 12.80 -7.51
CA VAL A 57 -8.18 11.42 -7.99
C VAL A 57 -6.77 10.91 -7.74
N ILE A 58 -5.75 11.74 -7.99
CA ILE A 58 -4.35 11.41 -7.71
C ILE A 58 -4.13 11.19 -6.20
N ALA A 59 -4.63 12.08 -5.34
CA ALA A 59 -4.51 11.93 -3.89
C ALA A 59 -5.18 10.64 -3.38
N PHE A 60 -6.36 10.33 -3.91
CA PHE A 60 -7.07 9.09 -3.59
C PHE A 60 -6.29 7.85 -4.04
N TYR A 61 -5.69 7.88 -5.23
CA TYR A 61 -4.85 6.80 -5.73
C TYR A 61 -3.62 6.59 -4.85
N ILE A 62 -2.93 7.66 -4.47
CA ILE A 62 -1.78 7.59 -3.55
C ILE A 62 -2.21 7.03 -2.20
N TYR A 63 -3.34 7.47 -1.64
CA TYR A 63 -3.87 6.92 -0.41
C TYR A 63 -4.17 5.42 -0.52
N MET A 64 -4.79 4.98 -1.62
CA MET A 64 -5.05 3.56 -1.86
C MET A 64 -3.75 2.75 -2.00
N ALA A 65 -2.73 3.31 -2.65
CA ALA A 65 -1.40 2.69 -2.77
C ALA A 65 -0.70 2.57 -1.41
N MET A 66 -0.79 3.59 -0.56
CA MET A 66 -0.24 3.55 0.80
C MET A 66 -0.98 2.57 1.72
N LYS A 67 -2.23 2.25 1.41
CA LYS A 67 -3.09 1.37 2.19
C LYS A 67 -2.99 -0.11 1.76
N GLU A 68 -2.09 -0.46 0.85
CA GLU A 68 -1.79 -1.87 0.60
C GLU A 68 -1.30 -2.55 1.88
N PRO A 69 -1.83 -3.74 2.23
CA PRO A 69 -1.33 -4.46 3.37
C PRO A 69 0.12 -4.83 3.06
N SER A 70 1.04 -4.35 3.90
CA SER A 70 2.33 -5.00 4.08
C SER A 70 1.99 -6.41 4.52
N ASN A 71 1.78 -7.30 3.55
CA ASN A 71 1.62 -8.72 3.77
C ASN A 71 2.99 -9.15 4.26
N LYS A 72 3.21 -9.00 5.57
CA LYS A 72 4.39 -9.49 6.24
C LYS A 72 4.43 -10.96 5.88
N HIS A 73 5.40 -11.33 5.06
CA HIS A 73 5.70 -12.71 4.79
C HIS A 73 5.98 -13.33 6.15
N GLU A 74 5.01 -14.06 6.71
CA GLU A 74 5.25 -14.79 7.94
C GLU A 74 6.37 -15.78 7.64
N PRO A 75 7.49 -15.72 8.38
CA PRO A 75 8.58 -16.66 8.15
C PRO A 75 8.04 -18.07 8.38
N ASP A 76 8.41 -18.98 7.48
CA ASP A 76 7.88 -20.34 7.47
C ASP A 76 7.99 -20.97 8.88
N PRO A 77 6.86 -21.42 9.46
CA PRO A 77 6.81 -21.93 10.83
C PRO A 77 7.77 -23.10 11.05
N THR A 78 8.13 -23.82 10.00
CA THR A 78 9.13 -24.89 10.02
C THR A 78 10.52 -24.34 10.35
N PHE A 79 10.94 -23.23 9.73
CA PHE A 79 12.20 -22.55 10.03
C PHE A 79 12.22 -21.96 11.45
N LEU A 80 11.09 -21.45 11.95
CA LEU A 80 11.01 -20.96 13.33
C LEU A 80 11.15 -22.08 14.35
N ALA A 81 10.55 -23.25 14.08
CA ALA A 81 10.66 -24.42 14.95
C ALA A 81 12.10 -24.96 14.96
N GLU A 82 12.72 -25.06 13.78
CA GLU A 82 14.10 -25.53 13.63
C GLU A 82 15.11 -24.57 14.25
N ALA A 83 14.96 -23.25 14.05
CA ALA A 83 15.83 -22.25 14.68
C ALA A 83 15.70 -22.24 16.21
N LYS A 84 14.47 -22.36 16.74
CA LYS A 84 14.23 -22.50 18.18
C LYS A 84 14.82 -23.80 18.73
N ALA A 85 14.75 -24.90 17.99
CA ALA A 85 15.35 -26.17 18.37
C ALA A 85 16.89 -26.09 18.36
N SER A 86 17.48 -25.46 17.34
CA SER A 86 18.92 -25.23 17.24
C SER A 86 19.45 -24.39 18.42
N ILE A 87 18.75 -23.30 18.78
CA ILE A 87 19.12 -22.47 19.94
C ILE A 87 19.01 -23.27 21.26
N LYS A 88 17.96 -24.06 21.43
CA LYS A 88 17.82 -24.92 22.62
C LYS A 88 18.90 -25.97 22.70
N GLN A 89 19.24 -26.60 21.56
CA GLN A 89 20.28 -27.61 21.50
C GLN A 89 21.65 -27.01 21.85
N GLN A 90 21.97 -25.83 21.31
CA GLN A 90 23.18 -25.08 21.65
C GLN A 90 23.27 -24.73 23.15
N HIS A 91 22.15 -24.31 23.76
CA HIS A 91 22.11 -23.99 25.20
C HIS A 91 22.22 -25.25 26.09
N SER A 92 21.63 -26.38 25.68
CA SER A 92 21.76 -27.64 26.41
C SER A 92 23.15 -28.26 26.28
N SER A 93 23.84 -28.07 25.15
CA SER A 93 25.23 -28.51 24.98
C SER A 93 26.24 -27.62 25.73
N SER A 94 25.85 -26.41 26.15
CA SER A 94 26.70 -25.56 27.03
C SER A 94 26.48 -25.83 28.53
N GLU A 95 25.47 -26.61 28.92
CA GLU A 95 25.18 -26.92 30.34
C GLU A 95 25.47 -28.39 30.71
N THR A 96 26.14 -29.19 29.87
CA THR A 96 26.40 -30.62 30.19
C THR A 96 27.83 -31.11 29.90
N GLU A 97 28.84 -30.24 30.01
CA GLU A 97 30.23 -30.70 30.10
C GLU A 97 31.01 -29.98 31.21
N ASP A 98 30.62 -30.19 32.46
CA ASP A 98 31.58 -30.51 33.51
C ASP A 98 30.89 -31.38 34.57
N PRO A 99 31.18 -32.69 34.56
CA PRO A 99 31.84 -33.18 35.75
C PRO A 99 32.98 -34.14 35.41
N SER A 100 34.05 -34.03 36.20
CA SER A 100 35.06 -35.06 36.48
C SER A 100 36.18 -35.28 35.45
N GLN A 101 37.17 -34.37 35.45
CA GLN A 101 38.57 -34.78 35.38
C GLN A 101 39.27 -34.63 36.74
N ALA A 102 38.85 -35.45 37.70
CA ALA A 102 39.72 -35.84 38.81
C ALA A 102 40.58 -37.01 38.32
N ARG A 103 41.69 -36.69 37.64
CA ARG A 103 42.69 -37.68 37.23
C ARG A 103 43.73 -37.76 38.33
N GLU A 104 43.71 -38.88 39.05
CA GLU A 104 44.60 -39.23 40.16
C GLU A 104 46.07 -38.95 39.81
N LYS A 105 46.75 -38.22 40.71
CA LYS A 105 48.21 -38.29 40.83
C LYS A 105 48.54 -39.52 41.67
N HIS A 106 49.12 -40.52 41.04
CA HIS A 106 49.98 -41.49 41.70
C HIS A 106 51.26 -41.63 40.87
N ASP A 107 52.38 -41.68 41.60
CA ASP A 107 53.81 -41.72 41.20
C ASP A 107 54.55 -40.37 41.13
#